data_AF-A0A2J8QMM8-F1
#
_entry.id   AF-A0A2J8QMM8-F1
#
_cell.length_a   1.000
_cell.length_b   1.000
_cell.length_c   1.000
_cell.angle_alpha   90.00
_cell.angle_beta   90.00
_cell.angle_gamma   90.00
#
_symmetry.space_group_name_H-M   'P 1'
#
loop_
_entity.id
_entity.type
_entity.pdbx_description
1 polymer ?
#
loop_
_entity_poly.entity_id
_entity_poly.type
_entity_poly.pdbx_seq_one_letter_code
_entity_poly.pdbx_strand_id
1 'polypeptide(L)'
;MQLFLLLCLVLLSPQGASLHRHHPREMKKRVEDLHVGATVAPSSRRDFTFDLYRALASAAPSQNIFFSPVSISMSLAMLSLGAGSSTKMQ
;
A
#
# COMPACT_ATOMS: atom_id res chain seq x y z
N MET A 1 -8.44 17.61 15.29
CA MET A 1 -7.56 17.47 14.11
C MET A 1 -6.35 16.59 14.39
N GLN A 2 -5.56 16.87 15.43
CA GLN A 2 -4.41 16.05 15.84
C GLN A 2 -4.79 14.58 16.16
N LEU A 3 -5.91 14.35 16.85
CA LEU A 3 -6.35 13.01 17.22
C LEU A 3 -6.69 12.11 16.00
N PHE A 4 -7.26 12.70 14.95
CA PHE A 4 -7.58 11.98 13.72
C PHE A 4 -6.30 11.63 12.95
N LEU A 5 -5.36 12.56 12.84
CA LEU A 5 -4.06 12.32 12.23
C LEU A 5 -3.26 11.25 12.99
N LEU A 6 -3.29 11.29 14.33
CA LEU A 6 -2.64 10.28 15.18
C LEU A 6 -3.28 8.89 15.01
N LEU A 7 -4.61 8.81 14.89
CA LEU A 7 -5.30 7.55 14.61
C LEU A 7 -4.95 7.00 13.23
N CYS A 8 -4.89 7.85 12.21
CA CYS A 8 -4.45 7.46 10.86
C CYS A 8 -3.00 6.95 10.86
N LEU A 9 -2.09 7.62 11.57
CA LEU A 9 -0.69 7.20 11.67
C LEU A 9 -0.51 5.88 12.42
N VAL A 10 -1.31 5.62 13.46
CA VAL A 10 -1.30 4.35 14.20
C VAL A 10 -1.85 3.19 13.37
N LEU A 11 -2.89 3.41 12.57
CA LEU A 11 -3.47 2.39 11.68
C LEU A 11 -2.59 2.08 10.46
N LEU A 12 -1.82 3.05 9.99
CA LEU A 12 -0.92 2.91 8.84
C LEU A 12 0.50 2.46 9.24
N SER A 13 0.81 2.41 10.54
CA SER A 13 2.10 1.95 11.03
C SER A 13 2.14 0.41 10.96
N PRO A 14 3.11 -0.19 10.24
CA PRO A 14 3.32 -1.62 10.35
C PRO A 14 3.77 -1.87 11.79
N GLN A 15 2.94 -2.53 12.59
CA GLN A 15 3.32 -3.01 13.92
C GLN A 15 4.42 -4.07 13.75
N GLY A 16 5.65 -3.59 13.58
CA GLY A 16 6.86 -4.38 13.64
C GLY A 16 6.95 -4.97 15.03
N ALA A 17 6.81 -6.29 15.09
CA ALA A 17 6.90 -7.08 16.30
C ALA A 17 8.14 -6.67 17.13
N SER A 18 7.86 -6.34 18.39
CA SER A 18 8.69 -6.47 19.59
C SER A 18 10.13 -6.98 19.41
N LEU A 19 11.08 -6.08 19.71
CA LEU A 19 12.14 -6.24 20.72
C LEU A 19 12.68 -7.67 20.92
N HIS A 20 13.93 -7.94 20.47
CA HIS A 20 15.07 -8.40 21.31
C HIS A 20 16.33 -8.78 20.48
N ARG A 21 17.44 -8.10 20.81
CA ARG A 21 18.85 -8.56 20.86
C ARG A 21 19.79 -8.62 19.62
N HIS A 22 20.96 -8.02 19.90
CA HIS A 22 22.34 -8.25 19.45
C HIS A 22 22.85 -7.69 18.11
N HIS A 23 23.77 -6.73 18.23
CA HIS A 23 24.85 -6.41 17.27
C HIS A 23 26.04 -7.38 17.56
N PRO A 24 26.97 -7.73 16.64
CA PRO A 24 27.62 -6.84 15.66
C PRO A 24 27.88 -7.40 14.23
N ARG A 25 28.11 -6.47 13.29
CA ARG A 25 29.08 -6.53 12.16
C ARG A 25 29.02 -7.70 11.15
N GLU A 26 28.75 -7.35 9.88
CA GLU A 26 29.50 -7.80 8.67
C GLU A 26 29.00 -6.99 7.45
N MET A 27 29.91 -6.28 6.79
CA MET A 27 29.64 -5.52 5.58
C MET A 27 29.57 -6.48 4.40
N LYS A 28 28.38 -6.72 3.82
CA LYS A 28 28.28 -7.42 2.53
C LYS A 28 27.17 -6.88 1.63
N LYS A 29 27.59 -5.91 0.82
CA LYS A 29 27.06 -5.44 -0.47
C LYS A 29 26.01 -6.38 -1.11
N ARG A 30 24.73 -6.02 -1.02
CA ARG A 30 23.66 -6.45 -1.94
C ARG A 30 22.62 -5.33 -1.99
N VAL A 31 22.54 -4.73 -3.18
CA VAL A 31 21.44 -3.99 -3.82
C VAL A 31 20.25 -3.68 -2.90
N GLU A 32 19.94 -2.38 -2.79
CA GLU A 32 18.66 -1.86 -2.30
C GLU A 32 17.50 -2.38 -3.15
N ASP A 33 17.12 -3.63 -2.92
CA ASP A 33 15.79 -4.11 -3.27
C ASP A 33 14.87 -3.65 -2.14
N LEU A 34 14.08 -2.61 -2.44
CA LEU A 34 13.03 -2.11 -1.57
C LEU A 34 12.26 -3.28 -0.98
N HIS A 35 12.21 -3.33 0.35
CA HIS A 35 11.48 -4.30 1.14
C HIS A 35 9.99 -4.30 0.74
N VAL A 36 9.63 -5.13 -0.23
CA VAL A 36 8.28 -5.68 -0.31
C VAL A 36 8.24 -6.77 0.75
N GLY A 37 7.90 -6.37 1.97
CA GLY A 37 7.45 -7.31 2.98
C GLY A 37 6.24 -8.03 2.43
N ALA A 38 6.46 -9.21 1.85
CA ALA A 38 5.43 -10.10 1.35
C ALA A 38 4.61 -10.60 2.54
N THR A 39 3.70 -9.76 3.01
CA THR A 39 2.54 -10.22 3.76
C THR A 39 1.73 -10.99 2.75
N VAL A 40 1.75 -12.32 2.86
CA VAL A 40 0.86 -13.20 2.10
C VAL A 40 -0.57 -12.77 2.44
N ALA A 41 -1.15 -11.92 1.59
CA ALA A 41 -2.55 -11.56 1.69
C ALA A 41 -3.37 -12.83 1.41
N PRO A 42 -4.45 -13.10 2.16
CA PRO A 42 -5.28 -14.26 1.89
C PRO A 42 -5.78 -14.21 0.45
N SER A 43 -5.67 -15.34 -0.25
CA SER A 43 -5.86 -15.53 -1.70
C SER A 43 -7.24 -15.14 -2.25
N SER A 44 -8.16 -14.66 -1.40
CA SER A 44 -9.49 -14.16 -1.77
C SER A 44 -9.62 -12.63 -1.79
N ARG A 45 -8.61 -11.87 -1.33
CA ARG A 45 -8.63 -10.41 -1.41
C ARG A 45 -8.20 -9.97 -2.80
N ARG A 46 -9.16 -9.46 -3.58
CA ARG A 46 -8.93 -8.77 -4.85
C ARG A 46 -7.92 -7.65 -4.60
N ASP A 47 -6.73 -7.77 -5.17
CA ASP A 47 -5.70 -6.75 -5.05
C ASP A 47 -5.99 -5.64 -6.08
N PHE A 48 -6.58 -4.55 -5.60
CA PHE A 48 -6.90 -3.36 -6.39
C PHE A 48 -5.71 -2.88 -7.24
N THR A 49 -4.48 -3.04 -6.75
CA THR A 49 -3.27 -2.61 -7.48
C THR A 49 -3.07 -3.41 -8.75
N PHE A 50 -3.19 -4.74 -8.69
CA PHE A 50 -3.05 -5.60 -9.85
C PHE A 50 -4.19 -5.41 -10.83
N ASP A 51 -5.42 -5.24 -10.34
CA ASP A 51 -6.59 -4.95 -11.17
C ASP A 51 -6.41 -3.63 -11.93
N LEU A 52 -5.96 -2.58 -11.24
CA LEU A 52 -5.68 -1.28 -11.85
C LEU A 52 -4.54 -1.36 -12.86
N TYR A 53 -3.44 -2.04 -12.54
CA TYR A 53 -2.32 -2.22 -13.47
C TYR A 53 -2.78 -2.94 -14.76
N ARG A 54 -3.55 -4.02 -14.63
CA ARG A 54 -4.09 -4.77 -15.79
C ARG A 54 -5.02 -3.90 -16.63
N ALA A 55 -5.86 -3.09 -16.01
CA ALA A 55 -6.73 -2.14 -16.72
C ALA A 55 -5.91 -1.11 -17.50
N LEU A 56 -4.88 -0.51 -16.89
CA LEU A 56 -4.00 0.47 -17.54
C LEU A 56 -3.20 -0.16 -18.69
N ALA A 57 -2.65 -1.36 -18.49
CA ALA A 57 -1.90 -2.09 -19.52
C ALA A 57 -2.76 -2.48 -20.72
N SER A 58 -4.04 -2.77 -20.48
CA SER A 58 -4.99 -3.06 -21.55
C SER A 58 -5.44 -1.80 -22.29
N ALA A 59 -5.55 -0.67 -21.59
CA ALA A 59 -5.98 0.60 -22.16
C ALA A 59 -4.93 1.28 -23.05
N ALA A 60 -3.64 1.18 -22.66
CA ALA A 60 -2.52 1.73 -23.43
C ALA A 60 -1.42 0.68 -23.64
N PRO A 61 -1.62 -0.28 -24.55
CA PRO A 61 -0.61 -1.28 -24.86
C PRO A 61 0.69 -0.60 -25.30
N SER A 62 1.85 -1.16 -24.91
CA SER A 62 3.21 -0.67 -25.24
C SER A 62 3.65 0.67 -24.63
N GLN A 63 2.83 1.31 -23.78
CA GLN A 63 3.27 2.47 -23.02
C GLN A 63 3.82 2.08 -21.64
N ASN A 64 4.77 2.89 -21.15
CA ASN A 64 5.25 2.74 -19.78
C ASN A 64 4.13 3.08 -18.78
N ILE A 65 4.02 2.30 -17.71
CA ILE A 65 3.04 2.51 -16.64
C ILE A 65 3.79 2.81 -15.35
N PHE A 66 3.53 3.98 -14.77
CA PHE A 66 4.10 4.39 -13.50
C PHE A 66 3.02 5.06 -12.64
N PHE A 67 2.75 4.50 -11.47
CA PHE A 67 1.82 5.07 -10.49
C PHE A 67 2.17 4.63 -9.07
N SER A 68 1.64 5.35 -8.07
CA SER A 68 1.75 4.97 -6.66
C SER A 68 0.44 4.34 -6.18
N PRO A 69 0.40 3.03 -5.87
CA PRO A 69 -0.81 2.34 -5.43
C PRO A 69 -1.41 2.93 -4.15
N VAL A 70 -0.55 3.30 -3.21
CA VAL A 70 -0.94 3.91 -1.93
C VAL A 70 -1.57 5.28 -2.15
N SER A 71 -0.99 6.10 -3.04
CA SER A 71 -1.51 7.44 -3.31
C SER A 71 -2.93 7.40 -3.90
N ILE A 72 -3.17 6.54 -4.90
CA ILE A 72 -4.49 6.40 -5.52
C ILE A 72 -5.51 5.87 -4.50
N SER A 73 -5.13 4.84 -3.75
CA SER A 73 -6.00 4.26 -2.70
C SER A 73 -6.36 5.29 -1.64
N MET A 74 -5.41 6.14 -1.22
CA MET A 74 -5.66 7.21 -0.26
C MET A 74 -6.64 8.26 -0.80
N SER A 75 -6.47 8.69 -2.05
CA SER A 75 -7.40 9.63 -2.70
C SER A 75 -8.81 9.04 -2.77
N LEU A 76 -8.96 7.78 -3.16
CA LEU A 76 -10.25 7.09 -3.20
C LEU A 76 -10.86 6.94 -1.79
N ALA A 77 -10.05 6.64 -0.78
CA ALA A 77 -10.50 6.60 0.61
C ALA A 77 -11.05 7.96 1.07
N MET A 78 -10.35 9.05 0.76
CA MET A 78 -10.82 10.41 1.07
C MET A 78 -12.14 10.74 0.34
N LEU A 79 -12.29 10.35 -0.92
CA LEU A 79 -13.55 10.52 -1.66
C LEU A 79 -14.68 9.70 -1.05
N SER A 80 -14.42 8.46 -0.63
CA SER A 80 -15.39 7.58 0.03
C SER A 80 -15.90 8.13 1.37
N LEU A 81 -15.11 8.95 2.07
CA LEU A 81 -15.55 9.66 3.28
C LEU A 81 -16.66 10.69 2.99
N GLY A 82 -16.62 11.33 1.81
CA GLY A 82 -17.65 12.27 1.37
C GLY A 82 -18.77 11.64 0.54
N ALA A 83 -18.61 10.40 0.07
CA ALA A 83 -19.59 9.69 -0.73
C ALA A 83 -20.73 9.09 0.12
N GLY A 84 -21.93 9.02 -0.47
CA GLY A 84 -23.11 8.40 0.15
C GLY A 84 -23.70 7.26 -0.69
N SER A 85 -24.63 6.52 -0.09
CA SER A 85 -25.44 5.50 -0.77
C SER A 85 -24.59 4.54 -1.63
N SER A 86 -24.99 4.31 -2.89
CA SER A 86 -24.31 3.42 -3.83
C SER A 86 -22.89 3.88 -4.16
N THR A 87 -22.62 5.18 -4.19
CA THR A 87 -21.31 5.73 -4.55
C THR A 87 -20.22 5.36 -3.54
N LYS A 88 -20.56 5.21 -2.26
CA LYS A 88 -19.62 4.77 -1.23
C LYS A 88 -19.30 3.28 -1.29
N MET A 89 -20.26 2.48 -1.77
CA MET A 89 -20.14 1.02 -1.82
C MET A 89 -19.44 0.51 -3.10
N GLN A 90 -19.47 1.31 -4.17
CA GLN A 90 -18.82 1.03 -5.44
C GLN A 90 -17.29 1.17 -5.32
#